data_AF-A0A0M9EDC4-F1
#
_entry.id   AF-A0A0M9EDC4-F1
#
_cell.length_a   1.000
_cell.length_b   1.000
_cell.length_c   1.000
_cell.angle_alpha   90.00
_cell.angle_beta   90.00
_cell.angle_gamma   90.00
#
_symmetry.space_group_name_H-M   'P 1'
#
loop_
_entity.id
_entity.type
_entity.pdbx_description
1 polymer ?
#
loop_
_entity_poly.entity_id
_entity_poly.type
_entity_poly.pdbx_seq_one_letter_code
_entity_poly.pdbx_strand_id
1 'polypeptide(L)'
;MKLKQFTMLLITIVIMYISNGFAEDIPVHFTGLKATNNWSVYVGTVRVNSLLAVDHEDEIAAFVEGNDGSDIMVGTCVYGDNNAGYFYLNVYADDVSTKGIKDGANEKDTLFFKIWDSSQNLEYVLHANNIKLVPEEGLVIPDDDLAFHTDNTFGLLQLSIIDIVQDGVVDLKDVIMLMKQLASH
;
A
#
# COMPACT_ATOMS: atom_id res chain seq x y z
N MET A 1 24.64 28.56 -43.41
CA MET A 1 24.15 28.86 -42.04
C MET A 1 22.76 28.31 -41.71
N LYS A 2 21.89 27.98 -42.70
CA LYS A 2 20.51 27.53 -42.46
C LYS A 2 20.33 26.04 -42.11
N LEU A 3 21.30 25.17 -42.46
CA LEU A 3 21.16 23.72 -42.25
C LEU A 3 21.38 23.30 -40.78
N LYS A 4 22.28 23.97 -40.04
CA LYS A 4 22.53 23.69 -38.60
C LYS A 4 21.39 24.15 -37.68
N GLN A 5 20.67 25.21 -38.06
CA GLN A 5 19.50 25.67 -37.30
C GLN A 5 18.30 24.73 -37.47
N PHE A 6 18.17 24.09 -38.64
CA PHE A 6 17.09 23.14 -38.91
C PHE A 6 17.29 21.80 -38.17
N THR A 7 18.53 21.30 -38.09
CA THR A 7 18.84 20.09 -37.29
C THR A 7 18.70 20.34 -35.79
N MET A 8 19.04 21.54 -35.31
CA MET A 8 18.87 21.88 -33.89
C MET A 8 17.38 21.97 -33.51
N LEU A 9 16.53 22.54 -34.37
CA LEU A 9 15.08 22.61 -34.15
C LEU A 9 14.42 21.21 -34.16
N LEU A 10 14.88 20.30 -35.03
CA LEU A 10 14.35 18.93 -35.10
C LEU A 10 14.72 18.12 -33.83
N ILE A 11 15.94 18.29 -33.31
CA ILE A 11 16.39 17.64 -32.06
C ILE A 11 15.60 18.16 -30.86
N THR A 12 15.28 19.46 -30.80
CA THR A 12 14.45 20.02 -29.72
C THR A 12 13.01 19.50 -29.77
N ILE A 13 12.42 19.31 -30.95
CA ILE A 13 11.08 18.74 -31.10
C ILE A 13 11.06 17.26 -30.70
N VAL A 14 12.10 16.48 -31.02
CA VAL A 14 12.18 15.06 -30.62
C VAL A 14 12.40 14.87 -29.12
N ILE A 15 13.11 15.79 -28.45
CA ILE A 15 13.31 15.73 -26.99
C ILE A 15 12.04 16.10 -26.20
N MET A 16 11.15 16.93 -26.75
CA MET A 16 9.86 17.28 -26.11
C MET A 16 8.82 16.15 -26.13
N TYR A 17 9.06 15.06 -26.85
CA TYR A 17 8.15 13.90 -26.92
C TYR A 17 8.57 12.71 -26.03
N ILE A 18 9.67 12.81 -25.29
CA ILE A 18 10.12 11.73 -24.36
C ILE A 18 9.74 12.04 -22.90
N SER A 19 8.73 12.90 -22.67
CA SER A 19 8.02 12.88 -21.39
C SER A 19 6.88 11.86 -21.49
N ASN A 20 7.22 10.57 -21.48
CA ASN A 20 6.30 9.61 -20.89
C ASN A 20 6.30 9.93 -19.39
N GLY A 21 5.50 10.92 -18.99
CA GLY A 21 5.06 10.97 -17.62
C GLY A 21 4.28 9.67 -17.43
N PHE A 22 4.86 8.71 -16.71
CA PHE A 22 4.08 7.63 -16.15
C PHE A 22 2.98 8.33 -15.32
N ALA A 23 1.73 8.17 -15.75
CA ALA A 23 0.63 8.56 -14.91
C ALA A 23 0.65 7.58 -13.74
N GLU A 24 0.72 8.09 -12.52
CA GLU A 24 0.52 7.31 -11.30
C GLU A 24 -0.90 6.75 -11.35
N ASP A 25 -1.05 5.44 -11.14
CA ASP A 25 -2.35 4.82 -11.06
C ASP A 25 -3.09 5.33 -9.82
N ILE A 26 -4.31 5.82 -10.03
CA ILE A 26 -5.13 6.38 -8.97
C ILE A 26 -6.00 5.25 -8.39
N PRO A 27 -5.96 5.01 -7.06
CA PRO A 27 -6.86 4.07 -6.40
C PRO A 27 -8.33 4.37 -6.74
N VAL A 28 -9.04 3.35 -7.22
CA VAL A 28 -10.46 3.40 -7.58
C VAL A 28 -11.35 2.80 -6.51
N HIS A 29 -10.81 1.91 -5.67
CA HIS A 29 -11.54 1.23 -4.61
C HIS A 29 -11.38 1.97 -3.28
N PHE A 30 -10.14 2.17 -2.82
CA PHE A 30 -9.84 2.93 -1.60
C PHE A 30 -9.77 4.43 -1.88
N THR A 31 -10.94 5.07 -1.97
CA THR A 31 -11.05 6.49 -2.30
C THR A 31 -11.29 7.38 -1.07
N GLY A 32 -11.08 8.69 -1.24
CA GLY A 32 -11.41 9.69 -0.20
C GLY A 32 -10.31 9.92 0.85
N LEU A 33 -9.07 9.51 0.57
CA LEU A 33 -7.93 9.82 1.42
C LEU A 33 -7.76 11.33 1.57
N LYS A 34 -7.59 11.79 2.81
CA LYS A 34 -7.24 13.17 3.11
C LYS A 34 -5.73 13.24 3.40
N ALA A 35 -4.94 13.57 2.38
CA ALA A 35 -3.51 13.79 2.55
C ALA A 35 -3.24 15.00 3.48
N THR A 36 -2.29 14.84 4.39
CA THR A 36 -1.78 15.91 5.26
C THR A 36 -0.32 16.24 4.92
N ASN A 37 0.25 17.25 5.55
CA ASN A 37 1.60 17.74 5.22
C ASN A 37 2.73 16.93 5.87
N ASN A 38 2.41 15.88 6.61
CA ASN A 38 3.37 15.02 7.28
C ASN A 38 2.99 13.56 7.02
N TRP A 39 3.95 12.74 6.63
CA TRP A 39 3.69 11.34 6.32
C TRP A 39 4.93 10.48 6.59
N SER A 40 4.68 9.20 6.84
CA SER A 40 5.66 8.12 6.81
C SER A 40 5.49 7.29 5.55
N VAL A 41 6.52 6.54 5.18
CA VAL A 41 6.53 5.74 3.95
C VAL A 41 6.60 4.27 4.31
N TYR A 42 5.69 3.49 3.74
CA TYR A 42 5.60 2.05 3.90
C TYR A 42 5.85 1.39 2.55
N VAL A 43 6.83 0.49 2.48
CA VAL A 43 7.15 -0.25 1.27
C VAL A 43 7.09 -1.74 1.55
N GLY A 44 6.55 -2.51 0.63
CA GLY A 44 6.44 -3.94 0.85
C GLY A 44 5.85 -4.73 -0.29
N THR A 45 5.61 -6.01 -0.04
CA THR A 45 4.98 -6.96 -0.97
C THR A 45 3.69 -7.48 -0.39
N VAL A 46 2.79 -7.91 -1.26
CA VAL A 46 1.48 -8.44 -0.88
C VAL A 46 1.29 -9.84 -1.44
N ARG A 47 0.80 -10.76 -0.60
CA ARG A 47 0.38 -12.09 -1.03
C ARG A 47 -1.02 -12.45 -0.54
N VAL A 48 -1.87 -12.86 -1.48
CA VAL A 48 -3.18 -13.47 -1.22
C VAL A 48 -3.11 -14.92 -1.66
N ASN A 49 -3.34 -15.86 -0.75
CA ASN A 49 -3.25 -17.31 -1.04
C ASN A 49 -1.91 -17.73 -1.66
N SER A 50 -0.82 -17.14 -1.16
CA SER A 50 0.57 -17.32 -1.65
C SER A 50 0.86 -16.71 -3.03
N LEU A 51 -0.13 -16.22 -3.76
CA LEU A 51 0.04 -15.48 -5.00
C LEU A 51 0.39 -14.04 -4.69
N LEU A 52 1.26 -13.43 -5.49
CA LEU A 52 1.50 -11.99 -5.39
C LEU A 52 0.25 -11.24 -5.83
N ALA A 53 0.01 -10.08 -5.22
CA ALA A 53 -0.94 -9.11 -5.74
C ALA A 53 -0.58 -8.72 -7.19
N VAL A 54 -1.57 -8.30 -7.95
CA VAL A 54 -1.45 -7.96 -9.36
C VAL A 54 -1.06 -6.49 -9.51
N ASP A 55 0.08 -6.25 -10.16
CA ASP A 55 0.57 -4.91 -10.47
C ASP A 55 -0.47 -4.14 -11.29
N HIS A 56 -0.68 -2.86 -10.95
CA HIS A 56 -1.62 -1.94 -11.61
C HIS A 56 -3.10 -2.32 -11.50
N GLU A 57 -3.46 -3.29 -10.64
CA GLU A 57 -4.85 -3.71 -10.45
C GLU A 57 -5.26 -3.75 -8.98
N ASP A 58 -4.47 -4.39 -8.11
CA ASP A 58 -4.81 -4.52 -6.69
C ASP A 58 -4.43 -3.26 -5.90
N GLU A 59 -5.18 -3.00 -4.82
CA GLU A 59 -4.97 -1.80 -4.00
C GLU A 59 -4.66 -2.13 -2.54
N ILE A 60 -3.89 -1.25 -1.91
CA ILE A 60 -3.54 -1.33 -0.50
C ILE A 60 -3.98 -0.03 0.16
N ALA A 61 -4.55 -0.15 1.35
CA ALA A 61 -4.83 1.00 2.20
C ALA A 61 -4.42 0.73 3.65
N ALA A 62 -3.91 1.77 4.31
CA ALA A 62 -3.60 1.77 5.73
C ALA A 62 -4.67 2.54 6.51
N PHE A 63 -4.99 2.05 7.70
CA PHE A 63 -6.02 2.58 8.57
C PHE A 63 -5.55 2.67 10.02
N VAL A 64 -6.19 3.58 10.76
CA VAL A 64 -6.12 3.67 12.22
C VAL A 64 -7.54 3.73 12.80
N GLU A 65 -7.69 3.40 14.08
CA GLU A 65 -8.97 3.57 14.77
C GLU A 65 -9.22 5.05 15.12
N GLY A 66 -10.42 5.52 14.80
CA GLY A 66 -10.94 6.85 15.12
C GLY A 66 -11.35 6.99 16.58
N ASN A 67 -11.56 8.22 17.03
CA ASN A 67 -12.01 8.49 18.41
C ASN A 67 -13.40 7.91 18.73
N ASP A 68 -14.19 7.59 17.71
CA ASP A 68 -15.52 6.98 17.79
C ASP A 68 -15.53 5.48 17.44
N GLY A 69 -14.35 4.88 17.27
CA GLY A 69 -14.19 3.48 16.86
C GLY A 69 -14.39 3.24 15.35
N SER A 70 -14.47 4.29 14.53
CA SER A 70 -14.51 4.15 13.07
C SER A 70 -13.12 3.91 12.49
N ASP A 71 -13.03 3.27 11.32
CA ASP A 71 -11.78 3.14 10.58
C ASP A 71 -11.49 4.45 9.84
N ILE A 72 -10.32 5.04 10.09
CA ILE A 72 -9.84 6.23 9.37
C ILE A 72 -8.76 5.79 8.40
N MET A 73 -8.99 6.01 7.10
CA MET A 73 -7.98 5.74 6.08
C MET A 73 -6.90 6.81 6.11
N VAL A 74 -5.66 6.37 6.31
CA VAL A 74 -4.49 7.24 6.46
C VAL A 74 -3.47 7.05 5.34
N GLY A 75 -3.69 6.11 4.43
CA GLY A 75 -2.90 5.97 3.21
C GLY A 75 -3.59 5.03 2.23
N THR A 76 -3.36 5.24 0.93
CA THR A 76 -3.70 4.25 -0.11
C THR A 76 -2.74 4.33 -1.30
N CYS A 77 -2.57 3.22 -2.02
CA CYS A 77 -1.84 3.13 -3.28
C CYS A 77 -2.32 1.94 -4.12
N VAL A 78 -2.06 2.00 -5.42
CA VAL A 78 -2.15 0.85 -6.33
C VAL A 78 -0.86 0.03 -6.24
N TYR A 79 -0.98 -1.30 -6.13
CA TYR A 79 0.17 -2.21 -6.06
C TYR A 79 0.96 -2.17 -7.37
N GLY A 80 2.30 -2.20 -7.29
CA GLY A 80 3.14 -2.25 -8.48
C GLY A 80 3.29 -0.95 -9.26
N ASP A 81 2.50 0.09 -8.94
CA ASP A 81 2.46 1.35 -9.69
C ASP A 81 3.80 2.11 -9.68
N ASN A 82 4.37 2.30 -8.49
CA ASN A 82 5.68 2.93 -8.34
C ASN A 82 6.85 1.97 -8.64
N ASN A 83 6.69 0.68 -8.33
CA ASN A 83 7.71 -0.35 -8.57
C ASN A 83 7.04 -1.73 -8.64
N ALA A 84 7.20 -2.41 -9.78
CA ALA A 84 6.61 -3.72 -10.04
C ALA A 84 6.86 -4.72 -8.90
N GLY A 85 5.80 -5.37 -8.42
CA GLY A 85 5.85 -6.33 -7.32
C GLY A 85 6.02 -5.72 -5.93
N TYR A 86 5.89 -4.40 -5.77
CA TYR A 86 5.91 -3.72 -4.48
C TYR A 86 4.80 -2.67 -4.38
N PHE A 87 4.30 -2.45 -3.16
CA PHE A 87 3.57 -1.23 -2.85
C PHE A 87 4.51 -0.16 -2.30
N TYR A 88 4.16 1.10 -2.56
CA TYR A 88 4.76 2.26 -1.94
C TYR A 88 3.63 3.14 -1.41
N LEU A 89 3.53 3.24 -0.10
CA LEU A 89 2.37 3.80 0.59
C LEU A 89 2.79 4.95 1.50
N ASN A 90 2.27 6.15 1.22
CA ASN A 90 2.35 7.25 2.17
C ASN A 90 1.26 7.10 3.23
N VAL A 91 1.66 7.10 4.50
CA VAL A 91 0.75 7.10 5.66
C VAL A 91 0.79 8.48 6.28
N TYR A 92 -0.32 9.21 6.19
CA TYR A 92 -0.44 10.61 6.57
C TYR A 92 -0.75 10.78 8.06
N ALA A 93 -0.05 11.74 8.67
CA ALA A 93 -0.19 12.08 10.08
C ALA A 93 -1.47 12.88 10.35
N ASP A 94 -1.93 12.87 11.60
CA ASP A 94 -3.03 13.70 12.08
C ASP A 94 -2.72 15.21 11.90
N ASP A 95 -3.68 15.98 11.37
CA ASP A 95 -3.53 17.42 11.16
C ASP A 95 -3.82 18.19 12.46
N VAL A 96 -2.76 18.71 13.08
CA VAL A 96 -2.85 19.51 14.31
C VAL A 96 -3.69 20.80 14.17
N SER A 97 -3.97 21.24 12.95
CA SER A 97 -4.82 22.41 12.68
C SER A 97 -6.31 22.11 12.82
N THR A 98 -6.73 20.85 12.65
CA THR A 98 -8.14 20.41 12.77
C THR A 98 -8.46 19.92 14.18
N LYS A 99 -8.49 20.87 15.13
CA LYS A 99 -8.71 20.58 16.55
C LYS A 99 -9.96 19.72 16.80
N GLY A 100 -9.75 18.56 17.42
CA GLY A 100 -10.82 17.66 17.85
C GLY A 100 -11.35 16.72 16.77
N ILE A 101 -10.77 16.75 15.57
CA ILE A 101 -11.06 15.82 14.48
C ILE A 101 -9.81 14.95 14.31
N LYS A 102 -9.98 13.63 14.36
CA LYS A 102 -8.93 12.69 13.98
C LYS A 102 -9.02 12.48 12.48
N ASP A 103 -7.97 12.82 11.75
CA ASP A 103 -7.94 12.77 10.30
C ASP A 103 -6.64 12.17 9.74
N GLY A 104 -5.75 11.74 10.62
CA GLY A 104 -4.55 11.00 10.27
C GLY A 104 -4.05 10.11 11.42
N ALA A 105 -2.86 9.56 11.21
CA ALA A 105 -2.18 8.70 12.17
C ALA A 105 -1.31 9.49 13.15
N ASN A 106 -1.17 8.97 14.37
CA ASN A 106 -0.30 9.44 15.43
C ASN A 106 0.66 8.32 15.85
N GLU A 107 1.77 8.67 16.48
CA GLU A 107 2.81 7.71 16.95
C GLU A 107 2.29 6.64 17.91
N LYS A 108 1.09 6.81 18.49
CA LYS A 108 0.47 5.85 19.41
C LYS A 108 -0.61 4.99 18.77
N ASP A 109 -0.96 5.25 17.52
CA ASP A 109 -1.96 4.47 16.81
C ASP A 109 -1.35 3.19 16.28
N THR A 110 -2.10 2.09 16.38
CA THR A 110 -1.75 0.86 15.68
C THR A 110 -2.31 0.91 14.27
N LEU A 111 -1.43 0.82 13.28
CA LEU A 111 -1.83 0.69 11.89
C LEU A 111 -2.33 -0.72 11.62
N PHE A 112 -3.38 -0.82 10.80
CA PHE A 112 -3.77 -2.04 10.15
C PHE A 112 -4.00 -1.78 8.67
N PHE A 113 -3.93 -2.83 7.87
CA PHE A 113 -3.96 -2.71 6.41
C PHE A 113 -5.20 -3.40 5.87
N LYS A 114 -5.72 -2.89 4.76
CA LYS A 114 -6.66 -3.61 3.91
C LYS A 114 -6.06 -3.78 2.52
N ILE A 115 -6.34 -4.93 1.92
CA ILE A 115 -6.03 -5.22 0.52
C ILE A 115 -7.35 -5.37 -0.21
N TRP A 116 -7.45 -4.78 -1.40
CA TRP A 116 -8.52 -5.10 -2.34
C TRP A 116 -7.93 -5.93 -3.49
N ASP A 117 -8.41 -7.16 -3.62
CA ASP A 117 -8.12 -8.04 -4.77
C ASP A 117 -9.16 -7.73 -5.85
N SER A 118 -8.68 -7.07 -6.89
CA SER A 118 -9.47 -6.63 -8.03
C SER A 118 -10.06 -7.79 -8.83
N SER A 119 -9.36 -8.92 -8.89
CA SER A 119 -9.75 -10.10 -9.68
C SER A 119 -10.97 -10.80 -9.09
N GLN A 120 -11.12 -10.73 -7.77
CA GLN A 120 -12.24 -11.32 -7.01
C GLN A 120 -13.24 -10.26 -6.54
N ASN A 121 -12.86 -8.98 -6.61
CA ASN A 121 -13.56 -7.86 -5.99
C ASN A 121 -13.84 -8.12 -4.49
N LEU A 122 -12.78 -8.47 -3.77
CA LEU A 122 -12.82 -8.81 -2.34
C LEU A 122 -11.84 -7.95 -1.54
N GLU A 123 -12.25 -7.58 -0.33
CA GLU A 123 -11.40 -6.92 0.64
C GLU A 123 -10.90 -7.91 1.70
N TYR A 124 -9.63 -7.76 2.06
CA TYR A 124 -8.99 -8.50 3.12
C TYR A 124 -8.49 -7.54 4.19
N VAL A 125 -8.84 -7.79 5.45
CA VAL A 125 -8.31 -7.02 6.58
C VAL A 125 -7.10 -7.75 7.17
N LEU A 126 -6.00 -7.01 7.34
CA LEU A 126 -4.73 -7.52 7.84
C LEU A 126 -4.42 -6.87 9.16
N HIS A 127 -4.34 -7.71 10.18
CA HIS A 127 -3.84 -7.34 11.50
C HIS A 127 -2.38 -7.79 11.63
N ALA A 128 -1.74 -7.46 12.76
CA ALA A 128 -0.31 -7.73 13.01
C ALA A 128 0.14 -9.16 12.66
N ASN A 129 -0.71 -10.18 12.87
CA ASN A 129 -0.38 -11.58 12.56
C ASN A 129 -0.20 -11.88 11.06
N ASN A 130 -0.77 -11.05 10.19
CA ASN A 130 -0.70 -11.16 8.73
C ASN A 130 0.48 -10.37 8.15
N ILE A 131 1.27 -9.73 9.01
CA ILE A 131 2.26 -8.73 8.63
C ILE A 131 3.62 -9.18 9.16
N LYS A 132 4.62 -9.19 8.29
CA LYS A 132 6.01 -9.47 8.67
C LYS A 132 6.90 -8.32 8.27
N LEU A 133 7.69 -7.84 9.22
CA LEU A 133 8.78 -6.91 8.97
C LEU A 133 10.02 -7.70 8.51
N VAL A 134 10.56 -7.33 7.36
CA VAL A 134 11.76 -7.91 6.76
C VAL A 134 12.85 -6.85 6.78
N PRO A 135 13.98 -7.10 7.47
CA PRO A 135 15.12 -6.19 7.42
C PRO A 135 15.67 -6.10 5.99
N GLU A 136 15.90 -4.88 5.52
CA GLU A 136 16.47 -4.61 4.20
C GLU A 136 17.65 -3.65 4.35
N GLU A 137 18.69 -3.82 3.54
CA GLU A 137 19.91 -3.01 3.66
C GLU A 137 19.60 -1.52 3.38
N GLY A 138 20.00 -0.65 4.31
CA GLY A 138 19.74 0.79 4.22
C GLY A 138 18.37 1.22 4.76
N LEU A 139 17.53 0.28 5.19
CA LEU A 139 16.27 0.54 5.88
C LEU A 139 16.37 0.17 7.36
N VAL A 140 15.82 1.02 8.22
CA VAL A 140 15.77 0.80 9.68
C VAL A 140 14.36 0.39 10.05
N ILE A 141 14.22 -0.74 10.73
CA ILE A 141 12.95 -1.17 11.32
C ILE A 141 12.77 -0.42 12.64
N PRO A 142 11.66 0.30 12.84
CA PRO A 142 11.35 0.96 14.10
C PRO A 142 11.13 -0.05 15.24
N ASP A 143 11.41 0.36 16.49
CA ASP A 143 11.25 -0.49 17.68
C ASP A 143 9.77 -0.72 18.07
N ASP A 144 8.85 0.15 17.62
CA ASP A 144 7.42 0.04 17.84
C ASP A 144 6.71 -0.56 16.62
N ASP A 145 5.96 -1.65 16.84
CA ASP A 145 5.28 -2.42 15.81
C ASP A 145 4.18 -1.60 15.11
N LEU A 146 4.34 -1.37 13.79
CA LEU A 146 3.31 -0.86 12.88
C LEU A 146 2.61 0.43 13.37
N ALA A 147 3.37 1.41 13.84
CA ALA A 147 2.86 2.73 14.26
C ALA A 147 3.19 3.81 13.22
N PHE A 148 2.63 5.01 13.33
CA PHE A 148 3.14 6.12 12.52
C PHE A 148 4.53 6.57 13.01
N HIS A 149 5.43 6.90 12.08
CA HIS A 149 6.81 7.30 12.39
C HIS A 149 7.15 8.66 11.78
N THR A 150 7.78 9.54 12.56
CA THR A 150 8.20 10.87 12.08
C THR A 150 9.63 10.88 11.56
N ASP A 151 10.41 9.88 11.92
CA ASP A 151 11.70 9.58 11.33
C ASP A 151 11.48 8.78 10.04
N ASN A 152 12.26 9.09 9.00
CA ASN A 152 12.17 8.43 7.68
C ASN A 152 12.66 6.97 7.71
N THR A 153 12.37 6.23 8.77
CA THR A 153 12.79 4.85 9.03
C THR A 153 11.63 3.94 8.69
N PHE A 154 11.83 3.05 7.72
CA PHE A 154 10.86 1.98 7.50
C PHE A 154 11.52 0.77 6.84
N GLY A 155 11.32 -0.43 7.39
CA GLY A 155 11.76 -1.70 6.81
C GLY A 155 10.84 -2.21 5.70
N LEU A 156 11.13 -3.36 5.08
CA LEU A 156 10.19 -3.95 4.13
C LEU A 156 9.04 -4.65 4.86
N LEU A 157 7.81 -4.42 4.39
CA LEU A 157 6.65 -5.19 4.84
C LEU A 157 6.35 -6.35 3.90
N GLN A 158 5.98 -7.46 4.49
CA GLN A 158 5.32 -8.56 3.79
C GLN A 158 3.93 -8.72 4.37
N LEU A 159 2.94 -8.39 3.55
CA LEU A 159 1.53 -8.61 3.82
C LEU A 159 1.16 -9.98 3.27
N SER A 160 0.57 -10.86 4.09
CA SER A 160 0.21 -12.21 3.66
C SER A 160 -1.06 -12.72 4.30
N ILE A 161 -1.99 -13.17 3.47
CA ILE A 161 -3.25 -13.77 3.90
C ILE A 161 -3.49 -15.12 3.20
N ILE A 162 -4.14 -16.03 3.94
CA ILE A 162 -4.57 -17.34 3.45
C ILE A 162 -6.08 -17.41 3.70
N ASP A 163 -6.85 -17.12 2.66
CA ASP A 163 -8.31 -17.27 2.60
C ASP A 163 -8.63 -18.26 1.47
N ILE A 164 -8.74 -19.52 1.84
CA ILE A 164 -8.93 -20.63 0.91
C ILE A 164 -10.38 -20.68 0.42
N VAL A 165 -11.34 -20.22 1.24
CA VAL A 165 -12.75 -20.16 0.84
C VAL A 165 -13.08 -18.97 -0.04
N GLN A 166 -12.19 -17.97 -0.11
CA GLN A 166 -12.33 -16.75 -0.91
C GLN A 166 -13.61 -15.97 -0.54
N ASP A 167 -13.86 -15.81 0.76
CA ASP A 167 -14.99 -15.02 1.28
C ASP A 167 -14.57 -13.69 1.93
N GLY A 168 -13.28 -13.35 1.87
CA GLY A 168 -12.68 -12.15 2.46
C GLY A 168 -12.41 -12.28 3.95
N VAL A 169 -12.77 -13.42 4.57
CA VAL A 169 -12.69 -13.63 6.01
C VAL A 169 -11.85 -14.87 6.30
N VAL A 170 -10.70 -14.66 6.95
CA VAL A 170 -9.89 -15.78 7.44
C VAL A 170 -10.55 -16.35 8.70
N ASP A 171 -11.18 -17.52 8.56
CA ASP A 171 -11.91 -18.18 9.64
C ASP A 171 -11.68 -19.70 9.71
N LEU A 172 -12.48 -20.39 10.53
CA LEU A 172 -12.36 -21.83 10.72
C LEU A 172 -12.68 -22.62 9.43
N LYS A 173 -13.46 -22.07 8.50
CA LYS A 173 -13.76 -22.70 7.22
C LYS A 173 -12.49 -22.86 6.40
N ASP A 174 -11.59 -21.87 6.40
CA ASP A 174 -10.29 -21.97 5.73
C ASP A 174 -9.45 -23.10 6.28
N VAL A 175 -9.36 -23.18 7.61
CA VAL A 175 -8.61 -24.25 8.28
C VAL A 175 -9.19 -25.62 7.96
N ILE A 176 -10.52 -25.76 7.99
CA ILE A 176 -11.21 -27.01 7.64
C ILE A 176 -10.93 -27.37 6.17
N MET A 177 -10.97 -26.40 5.25
CA MET A 177 -10.71 -26.66 3.84
C MET A 177 -9.25 -27.05 3.59
N LEU A 178 -8.29 -26.38 4.24
CA LEU A 178 -6.87 -26.72 4.19
C LEU A 178 -6.64 -28.16 4.66
N MET A 179 -7.21 -28.52 5.81
CA MET A 179 -7.06 -29.85 6.38
C MET A 179 -7.66 -30.94 5.48
N LYS A 180 -8.79 -30.66 4.81
CA LYS A 180 -9.39 -31.57 3.81
C LYS A 180 -8.47 -31.78 2.61
N GLN A 181 -7.84 -30.71 2.10
CA GLN A 181 -6.88 -30.82 1.00
C GLN A 181 -5.66 -31.66 1.41
N LEU A 182 -5.11 -31.41 2.60
CA LEU A 182 -3.96 -32.16 3.12
C LEU A 182 -4.28 -33.64 3.38
N ALA A 183 -5.49 -33.97 3.83
CA ALA A 183 -5.91 -35.35 4.07
C ALA A 183 -6.19 -36.14 2.78
N SER A 184 -6.25 -35.47 1.62
CA SER A 184 -6.48 -36.09 0.31
C SER A 184 -5.20 -36.49 -0.43
N HIS A 185 -4.04 -36.39 0.24
CA HIS A 185 -2.72 -36.81 -0.22
C HIS A 185 -2.13 -37.87 0.71
#